data_AF-A0A8J3MXM6-F1
#
_entry.id   AF-A0A8J3MXM6-F1
#
_cell.length_a   1.000
_cell.length_b   1.000
_cell.length_c   1.000
_cell.angle_alpha   90.00
_cell.angle_beta   90.00
_cell.angle_gamma   90.00
#
_symmetry.space_group_name_H-M   'P 1'
#
loop_
_entity.id
_entity.type
_entity.pdbx_description
1 polymer ?
#
loop_
_entity_poly.entity_id
_entity_poly.type
_entity_poly.pdbx_seq_one_letter_code
_entity_poly.pdbx_strand_id
1 'polypeptide(L)'
;MTILYTAFDKGLAVARRRNGEWEVSFHLTKSYPECLAVDPLHPQYVYCGTTYQGLWQSTDAGTTWEKTGEGIPSGQVTAVAVSGLDQANGSGIVYAGTEPSTLFRSEDQGKSWQELTALLALPSASTWRFPPRPWISHIRWIAPDPLVAGRVFAAIEAGALVRSLDYGQTWEDRTPNGPLDTHTLALPQLAPNRLYSASGDGSDQPGTGFVQSDNAGETWFRPNGGLAHHYLWSIAVDPGNPETVVISAAHGPQQAHNLFTPEAVIYRRSSGSSWHMVSDGLPPARGSLASVLTSHEAEPGVFYAANNHGVFRSTDSGLSWEALPIPWPAGTHFGRAHAIVVVPE
;
A
#
# COMPACT_ATOMS: atom_id res chain seq x y z
N MET A 1 -21.96 -7.89 -1.29
CA MET A 1 -21.69 -6.75 -2.19
C MET A 1 -20.22 -6.43 -2.11
N THR A 2 -19.42 -6.64 -3.17
CA THR A 2 -18.02 -6.22 -3.18
C THR A 2 -17.91 -4.71 -3.36
N ILE A 3 -17.05 -4.04 -2.58
CA ILE A 3 -16.72 -2.62 -2.76
C ILE A 3 -15.24 -2.48 -3.08
N LEU A 4 -14.93 -1.71 -4.14
CA LEU A 4 -13.58 -1.32 -4.51
C LEU A 4 -13.42 0.18 -4.26
N TYR A 5 -12.42 0.53 -3.44
CA TYR A 5 -11.95 1.89 -3.27
C TYR A 5 -10.65 2.04 -4.08
N THR A 6 -10.58 3.03 -4.95
CA THR A 6 -9.36 3.31 -5.72
C THR A 6 -9.03 4.78 -5.71
N ALA A 7 -7.88 5.12 -5.14
CA ALA A 7 -7.34 6.48 -5.12
C ALA A 7 -6.57 6.73 -6.43
N PHE A 8 -7.04 7.71 -7.20
CA PHE A 8 -6.36 8.20 -8.40
C PHE A 8 -5.90 9.65 -8.17
N ASP A 9 -4.96 10.14 -9.00
CA ASP A 9 -4.39 11.51 -8.91
C ASP A 9 -5.42 12.62 -8.65
N LYS A 10 -6.65 12.49 -9.15
CA LYS A 10 -7.66 13.56 -9.09
C LYS A 10 -8.94 13.20 -8.35
N GLY A 11 -9.02 12.03 -7.72
CA GLY A 11 -10.20 11.65 -6.96
C GLY A 11 -10.22 10.20 -6.53
N LEU A 12 -11.14 9.92 -5.61
CA LEU A 12 -11.39 8.61 -5.06
C LEU A 12 -12.59 8.00 -5.78
N ALA A 13 -12.37 6.89 -6.48
CA ALA A 13 -13.45 6.09 -7.04
C ALA A 13 -13.93 5.08 -5.98
N VAL A 14 -15.24 4.99 -5.80
CA VAL A 14 -15.89 3.95 -5.02
C VAL A 14 -16.81 3.17 -5.95
N ALA A 15 -16.37 1.98 -6.36
CA ALA A 15 -17.09 1.08 -7.24
C ALA A 15 -17.73 -0.04 -6.43
N ARG A 16 -19.04 -0.26 -6.59
CA ARG A 16 -19.82 -1.26 -5.86
C ARG A 16 -20.37 -2.27 -6.85
N ARG A 17 -20.20 -3.56 -6.54
CA ARG A 17 -20.78 -4.64 -7.34
C ARG A 17 -22.07 -5.15 -6.68
N ARG A 18 -23.19 -5.06 -7.41
CA ARG A 18 -24.51 -5.52 -6.97
C ARG A 18 -25.13 -6.38 -8.07
N ASN A 19 -25.53 -7.61 -7.76
CA ASN A 19 -26.16 -8.54 -8.71
C ASN A 19 -25.37 -8.73 -10.02
N GLY A 20 -24.04 -8.70 -9.92
CA GLY A 20 -23.14 -8.83 -11.08
C GLY A 20 -22.81 -7.53 -11.81
N GLU A 21 -23.56 -6.45 -11.57
CA GLU A 21 -23.36 -5.13 -12.19
C GLU A 21 -22.51 -4.21 -11.31
N TRP A 22 -21.76 -3.31 -11.94
CA TRP A 22 -20.92 -2.32 -11.26
C TRP A 22 -21.58 -0.94 -11.29
N GLU A 23 -21.57 -0.25 -10.16
CA GLU A 23 -21.91 1.17 -10.04
C GLU A 23 -20.69 1.91 -9.48
N VAL A 24 -20.38 3.10 -10.00
CA VAL A 24 -19.23 3.88 -9.54
C VAL A 24 -19.63 5.30 -9.14
N SER A 25 -19.03 5.77 -8.05
CA SER A 25 -19.14 7.15 -7.57
C SER A 25 -17.75 7.74 -7.36
N PHE A 26 -17.61 9.06 -7.53
CA PHE A 26 -16.34 9.77 -7.35
C PHE A 26 -16.45 10.76 -6.20
N HIS A 27 -15.45 10.73 -5.32
CA HIS A 27 -15.36 11.55 -4.12
C HIS A 27 -13.99 12.21 -4.05
N LEU A 28 -13.84 13.17 -3.13
CA LEU A 28 -12.55 13.85 -2.88
C LEU A 28 -11.89 14.35 -4.18
N THR A 29 -12.70 14.83 -5.12
CA THR A 29 -12.22 15.24 -6.43
C THR A 29 -11.35 16.47 -6.30
N LYS A 30 -10.17 16.45 -6.94
CA LYS A 30 -9.12 17.49 -6.82
C LYS A 30 -8.49 17.61 -5.43
N SER A 31 -8.70 16.62 -4.56
CA SER A 31 -8.06 16.54 -3.24
C SER A 31 -6.75 15.76 -3.27
N TYR A 32 -6.40 15.11 -4.39
CA TYR A 32 -5.24 14.23 -4.55
C TYR A 32 -5.17 13.14 -3.48
N PRO A 33 -6.09 12.14 -3.51
CA PRO A 33 -6.02 10.97 -2.64
C PRO A 33 -4.72 10.17 -2.83
N GLU A 34 -4.04 9.85 -1.72
CA GLU A 34 -2.72 9.20 -1.72
C GLU A 34 -2.76 7.80 -1.09
N CYS A 35 -3.56 7.59 -0.05
CA CYS A 35 -3.62 6.33 0.67
C CYS A 35 -5.04 6.03 1.16
N LEU A 36 -5.34 4.74 1.34
CA LEU A 36 -6.65 4.25 1.77
C LEU A 36 -6.48 3.14 2.80
N ALA A 37 -7.35 3.11 3.81
CA ALA A 37 -7.52 1.98 4.72
C ALA A 37 -8.98 1.82 5.11
N VAL A 38 -9.40 0.57 5.32
CA VAL A 38 -10.73 0.22 5.84
C VAL A 38 -10.52 -0.39 7.21
N ASP A 39 -11.40 -0.09 8.17
CA ASP A 39 -11.42 -0.82 9.43
C ASP A 39 -11.96 -2.24 9.19
N PRO A 40 -11.14 -3.30 9.36
CA PRO A 40 -11.57 -4.67 9.08
C PRO A 40 -12.65 -5.16 10.06
N LEU A 41 -12.81 -4.50 11.23
CA LEU A 41 -13.84 -4.83 12.22
C LEU A 41 -15.15 -4.09 11.95
N HIS A 42 -15.06 -2.93 11.32
CA HIS A 42 -16.19 -2.08 10.97
C HIS A 42 -16.04 -1.52 9.55
N PRO A 43 -16.33 -2.32 8.50
CA PRO A 43 -16.03 -1.95 7.11
C PRO A 43 -16.73 -0.69 6.57
N GLN A 44 -17.69 -0.14 7.31
CA GLN A 44 -18.27 1.17 7.03
C GLN A 44 -17.30 2.34 7.29
N TYR A 45 -16.27 2.12 8.12
CA TYR A 45 -15.22 3.10 8.41
C TYR A 45 -14.09 2.98 7.40
N VAL A 46 -13.92 4.02 6.60
CA VAL A 46 -12.89 4.11 5.57
C VAL A 46 -12.12 5.41 5.74
N TYR A 47 -10.81 5.33 5.68
CA TYR A 47 -9.92 6.47 5.81
C TYR A 47 -9.20 6.74 4.49
N CYS A 48 -9.03 8.02 4.16
CA CYS A 48 -8.33 8.44 2.96
C CYS A 48 -7.38 9.59 3.30
N GLY A 49 -6.08 9.36 3.18
CA GLY A 49 -5.08 10.41 3.24
C GLY A 49 -4.99 11.15 1.91
N THR A 50 -4.63 12.43 1.95
CA THR A 50 -4.52 13.28 0.77
C THR A 50 -3.24 14.10 0.80
N THR A 51 -2.76 14.53 -0.38
CA THR A 51 -1.50 15.30 -0.48
C THR A 51 -1.60 16.68 0.18
N TYR A 52 -2.76 17.34 0.15
CA TYR A 52 -2.86 18.75 0.58
C TYR A 52 -4.05 19.07 1.49
N GLN A 53 -4.91 18.09 1.77
CA GLN A 53 -6.17 18.32 2.48
C GLN A 53 -6.33 17.45 3.73
N GLY A 54 -5.22 16.88 4.22
CA GLY A 54 -5.19 16.09 5.44
C GLY A 54 -5.87 14.73 5.29
N LEU A 55 -6.42 14.23 6.40
CA LEU A 55 -7.10 12.95 6.49
C LEU A 55 -8.63 13.12 6.35
N TRP A 56 -9.25 12.24 5.58
CA TRP A 56 -10.70 12.15 5.42
C TRP A 56 -11.19 10.80 5.90
N GLN A 57 -12.43 10.76 6.37
CA GLN A 57 -13.10 9.56 6.84
C GLN A 57 -14.50 9.47 6.23
N SER A 58 -14.90 8.24 5.94
CA SER A 58 -16.29 7.86 5.74
C SER A 58 -16.72 6.93 6.87
N THR A 59 -17.97 7.07 7.31
CA THR A 59 -18.61 6.20 8.31
C THR A 59 -19.80 5.42 7.72
N ASP A 60 -20.00 5.51 6.40
CA ASP A 60 -21.10 4.94 5.63
C ASP A 60 -20.61 4.21 4.36
N ALA A 61 -19.45 3.55 4.50
CA ALA A 61 -18.80 2.75 3.45
C ALA A 61 -18.50 3.55 2.17
N GLY A 62 -18.05 4.80 2.32
CA GLY A 62 -17.66 5.70 1.23
C GLY A 62 -18.84 6.28 0.46
N THR A 63 -19.99 6.46 1.11
CA THR A 63 -21.12 7.19 0.52
C THR A 63 -20.94 8.69 0.73
N THR A 64 -20.50 9.09 1.93
CA THR A 64 -20.12 10.44 2.29
C THR A 64 -18.74 10.47 2.95
N TRP A 65 -18.09 11.63 2.90
CA TRP A 65 -16.74 11.84 3.42
C TRP A 65 -16.65 13.15 4.18
N GLU A 66 -16.05 13.10 5.36
CA GLU A 66 -15.79 14.25 6.21
C GLU A 66 -14.30 14.34 6.57
N LYS A 67 -13.84 15.54 6.91
CA LYS A 67 -12.47 15.71 7.40
C LYS A 67 -12.37 15.11 8.79
N THR A 68 -11.25 14.44 9.03
CA THR A 68 -10.85 13.91 10.34
C THR A 68 -9.38 14.27 10.58
N GLY A 69 -8.75 13.73 11.62
CA GLY A 69 -7.32 13.99 11.84
C GLY A 69 -7.02 15.27 12.62
N GLU A 70 -7.97 15.79 13.42
CA GLU A 70 -7.68 16.91 14.31
C GLU A 70 -6.51 16.53 15.24
N GLY A 71 -5.46 17.35 15.26
CA GLY A 71 -4.20 17.06 15.94
C GLY A 71 -3.07 16.56 15.04
N ILE A 72 -3.32 16.22 13.77
CA ILE A 72 -2.28 15.98 12.76
C ILE A 72 -1.96 17.31 12.06
N PRO A 73 -0.79 17.95 12.29
CA PRO A 73 -0.52 19.29 11.78
C PRO A 73 -0.26 19.32 10.26
N SER A 74 0.17 18.21 9.67
CA SER A 74 0.50 18.16 8.24
C SER A 74 -0.75 18.03 7.39
N GLY A 75 -0.81 18.82 6.31
CA GLY A 75 -1.79 18.65 5.25
C GLY A 75 -1.50 17.47 4.30
N GLN A 76 -0.31 16.87 4.41
CA GLN A 76 0.15 15.75 3.59
C GLN A 76 0.07 14.44 4.39
N VAL A 77 -0.98 13.66 4.16
CA VAL A 77 -1.15 12.34 4.78
C VAL A 77 -0.86 11.27 3.73
N THR A 78 0.31 10.65 3.86
CA THR A 78 0.93 9.78 2.85
C THR A 78 0.71 8.30 3.13
N ALA A 79 0.36 7.92 4.37
CA ALA A 79 0.02 6.56 4.73
C ALA A 79 -1.09 6.52 5.78
N VAL A 80 -1.99 5.55 5.68
CA VAL A 80 -2.99 5.23 6.71
C VAL A 80 -3.15 3.72 6.78
N ALA A 81 -3.30 3.18 8.00
CA ALA A 81 -3.53 1.77 8.24
C ALA A 81 -4.43 1.56 9.47
N VAL A 82 -5.21 0.48 9.49
CA VAL A 82 -6.04 0.09 10.64
C VAL A 82 -5.64 -1.31 11.07
N SER A 83 -5.37 -1.50 12.36
CA SER A 83 -5.10 -2.83 12.92
C SER A 83 -6.41 -3.60 13.09
N GLY A 84 -6.48 -4.83 12.55
CA GLY A 84 -7.59 -5.75 12.83
C GLY A 84 -7.41 -6.54 14.12
N LEU A 85 -6.17 -6.66 14.60
CA LEU A 85 -5.83 -7.39 15.82
C LEU A 85 -5.84 -6.47 17.05
N ASP A 86 -5.19 -5.32 16.95
CA ASP A 86 -5.07 -4.37 18.05
C ASP A 86 -6.26 -3.41 18.05
N GLN A 87 -6.97 -3.38 19.17
CA GLN A 87 -8.25 -2.69 19.27
C GLN A 87 -8.29 -1.77 20.48
N ALA A 88 -9.06 -0.69 20.34
CA ALA A 88 -9.45 0.17 21.44
C ALA A 88 -10.96 0.42 21.36
N ASN A 89 -11.66 0.25 22.49
CA ASN A 89 -13.12 0.42 22.57
C ASN A 89 -13.91 -0.36 21.50
N GLY A 90 -13.41 -1.54 21.10
CA GLY A 90 -14.04 -2.42 20.10
C GLY A 90 -13.86 -1.99 18.65
N SER A 91 -12.98 -1.03 18.36
CA SER A 91 -12.59 -0.64 16.99
C SER A 91 -11.10 -0.83 16.78
N GLY A 92 -10.67 -0.97 15.52
CA GLY A 92 -9.27 -1.11 15.19
C GLY A 92 -8.48 0.16 15.53
N ILE A 93 -7.23 -0.01 16.00
CA ILE A 93 -6.33 1.13 16.17
C ILE A 93 -5.94 1.68 14.80
N VAL A 94 -6.07 2.99 14.61
CA VAL A 94 -5.74 3.66 13.35
C VAL A 94 -4.37 4.32 13.46
N TYR A 95 -3.55 4.14 12.44
CA TYR A 95 -2.26 4.81 12.29
C TYR A 95 -2.28 5.72 11.07
N ALA A 96 -1.69 6.90 11.18
CA ALA A 96 -1.55 7.85 10.09
C ALA A 96 -0.11 8.37 10.01
N GLY A 97 0.45 8.34 8.82
CA GLY A 97 1.81 8.79 8.52
C GLY A 97 1.78 10.00 7.59
N THR A 98 2.73 10.91 7.77
CA THR A 98 2.75 12.19 7.05
C THR A 98 4.05 12.43 6.28
N GLU A 99 4.04 13.50 5.49
CA GLU A 99 5.23 14.25 5.12
C GLU A 99 5.30 15.57 5.92
N PRO A 100 6.41 15.90 6.62
CA PRO A 100 7.57 15.04 6.93
C PRO A 100 7.20 13.78 7.72
N SER A 101 8.15 12.82 7.81
CA SER A 101 8.02 11.49 8.44
C SER A 101 7.61 11.48 9.93
N THR A 102 6.39 11.87 10.23
CA THR A 102 5.76 11.78 11.54
C THR A 102 4.67 10.73 11.50
N LEU A 103 4.52 9.98 12.60
CA LEU A 103 3.54 8.92 12.75
C LEU A 103 2.60 9.25 13.92
N PHE A 104 1.31 9.06 13.69
CA PHE A 104 0.25 9.28 14.66
C PHE A 104 -0.57 8.02 14.85
N ARG A 105 -1.18 7.89 16.04
CA ARG A 105 -2.04 6.78 16.43
C ARG A 105 -3.36 7.32 16.99
N SER A 106 -4.45 6.65 16.68
CA SER A 106 -5.79 6.93 17.22
C SER A 106 -6.42 5.66 17.78
N GLU A 107 -7.04 5.79 18.95
CA GLU A 107 -7.76 4.73 19.67
C GLU A 107 -9.29 4.95 19.68
N ASP A 108 -9.78 5.95 18.95
CA ASP A 108 -11.18 6.40 18.94
C ASP A 108 -11.72 6.62 17.52
N GLN A 109 -11.28 5.77 16.59
CA GLN A 109 -11.67 5.76 15.18
C GLN A 109 -11.31 7.07 14.44
N GLY A 110 -10.20 7.70 14.81
CA GLY A 110 -9.67 8.89 14.15
C GLY A 110 -10.17 10.23 14.71
N LYS A 111 -10.92 10.23 15.82
CA LYS A 111 -11.44 11.47 16.43
C LYS A 111 -10.36 12.26 17.15
N SER A 112 -9.39 11.57 17.76
CA SER A 112 -8.21 12.18 18.37
C SER A 112 -6.94 11.39 18.04
N TRP A 113 -5.81 12.09 18.05
CA TRP A 113 -4.54 11.56 17.57
C TRP A 113 -3.42 11.84 18.57
N GLN A 114 -2.62 10.80 18.82
CA GLN A 114 -1.38 10.87 19.58
C GLN A 114 -0.20 10.77 18.63
N GLU A 115 0.73 11.74 18.70
CA GLU A 115 2.00 11.66 17.98
C GLU A 115 2.93 10.61 18.63
N LEU A 116 3.48 9.72 17.81
CA LEU A 116 4.44 8.69 18.21
C LEU A 116 5.87 9.21 18.07
N THR A 117 6.25 10.15 18.93
CA THR A 117 7.50 10.91 18.85
C THR A 117 8.77 10.07 18.93
N ALA A 118 8.71 8.88 19.53
CA ALA A 118 9.84 7.96 19.66
C ALA A 118 10.43 7.52 18.31
N LEU A 119 9.62 7.55 17.23
CA LEU A 119 10.09 7.26 15.87
C LEU A 119 11.22 8.22 15.45
N LEU A 120 11.07 9.50 15.76
CA LEU A 120 12.05 10.54 15.41
C LEU A 120 13.29 10.54 16.31
N ALA A 121 13.29 9.74 17.38
CA ALA A 121 14.44 9.54 18.26
C ALA A 121 15.38 8.42 17.78
N LEU A 122 15.03 7.70 16.71
CA LEU A 122 15.87 6.65 16.15
C LEU A 122 17.20 7.21 15.64
N PRO A 123 18.34 6.49 15.83
CA PRO A 123 19.64 6.91 15.33
C PRO A 123 19.66 7.27 13.84
N SER A 124 18.92 6.52 13.01
CA SER A 124 18.87 6.75 11.56
C SER A 124 17.99 7.92 11.14
N ALA A 125 17.16 8.49 12.02
CA ALA A 125 16.17 9.52 11.68
C ALA A 125 16.79 10.74 10.99
N SER A 126 17.95 11.20 11.49
CA SER A 126 18.71 12.31 10.90
C SER A 126 19.22 12.05 9.48
N THR A 127 19.16 10.81 9.00
CA THR A 127 19.66 10.39 7.68
C THR A 127 18.54 10.21 6.65
N TRP A 128 17.27 10.21 7.04
CA TRP A 128 16.17 9.98 6.11
C TRP A 128 15.98 11.15 5.15
N ARG A 129 15.77 10.86 3.86
CA ARG A 129 15.76 11.85 2.78
C ARG A 129 15.10 11.30 1.52
N PHE A 130 14.25 12.10 0.87
CA PHE A 130 13.58 11.72 -0.38
C PHE A 130 13.84 12.72 -1.53
N PRO A 131 14.40 12.30 -2.69
CA PRO A 131 14.59 13.18 -3.84
C PRO A 131 13.28 13.61 -4.52
N PRO A 132 13.18 14.81 -5.12
CA PRO A 132 14.19 15.89 -5.16
C PRO A 132 14.12 16.83 -3.94
N ARG A 133 14.97 17.87 -3.91
CA ARG A 133 14.93 18.94 -2.88
C ARG A 133 13.48 19.37 -2.60
N PRO A 134 13.07 19.52 -1.33
CA PRO A 134 13.93 19.71 -0.16
C PRO A 134 14.41 18.46 0.59
N TRP A 135 14.38 17.25 0.00
CA TRP A 135 14.86 16.03 0.67
C TRP A 135 14.04 15.63 1.89
N ILE A 136 12.75 15.98 1.91
CA ILE A 136 11.88 15.68 3.03
C ILE A 136 11.40 14.23 2.87
N SER A 137 11.79 13.37 3.81
CA SER A 137 11.23 12.02 3.87
C SER A 137 9.78 12.05 4.36
N HIS A 138 9.03 11.02 4.02
CA HIS A 138 7.68 10.79 4.53
C HIS A 138 7.47 9.35 4.95
N ILE A 139 6.43 9.12 5.75
CA ILE A 139 5.96 7.75 6.03
C ILE A 139 5.26 7.24 4.76
N ARG A 140 5.82 6.19 4.14
CA ARG A 140 5.30 5.64 2.90
C ARG A 140 4.35 4.48 3.09
N TRP A 141 4.61 3.65 4.10
CA TRP A 141 3.80 2.47 4.39
C TRP A 141 3.75 2.23 5.89
N ILE A 142 2.58 1.80 6.37
CA ILE A 142 2.37 1.38 7.76
C ILE A 142 1.71 0.01 7.71
N ALA A 143 2.24 -0.94 8.47
CA ALA A 143 1.70 -2.29 8.53
C ALA A 143 1.61 -2.77 9.98
N PRO A 144 0.45 -2.60 10.64
CA PRO A 144 0.14 -3.31 11.88
C PRO A 144 0.15 -4.81 11.60
N ASP A 145 0.72 -5.59 12.52
CA ASP A 145 0.82 -7.02 12.34
C ASP A 145 -0.52 -7.71 12.60
N PRO A 146 -1.04 -8.51 11.65
CA PRO A 146 -2.34 -9.15 11.81
C PRO A 146 -2.33 -10.33 12.80
N LEU A 147 -1.15 -10.78 13.26
CA LEU A 147 -0.97 -11.98 14.07
C LEU A 147 -0.30 -11.72 15.42
N VAL A 148 0.43 -10.62 15.58
CA VAL A 148 1.21 -10.31 16.78
C VAL A 148 0.83 -8.94 17.33
N ALA A 149 0.10 -8.94 18.45
CA ALA A 149 -0.39 -7.71 19.06
C ALA A 149 0.75 -6.76 19.42
N GLY A 150 0.53 -5.47 19.16
CA GLY A 150 1.50 -4.41 19.39
C GLY A 150 2.65 -4.34 18.38
N ARG A 151 2.79 -5.33 17.48
CA ARG A 151 3.82 -5.26 16.44
C ARG A 151 3.32 -4.41 15.26
N VAL A 152 4.09 -3.38 14.91
CA VAL A 152 3.79 -2.51 13.76
C VAL A 152 5.07 -2.16 13.03
N PHE A 153 5.02 -2.17 11.71
CA PHE A 153 6.12 -1.74 10.84
C PHE A 153 5.80 -0.40 10.21
N ALA A 154 6.83 0.44 10.06
CA ALA A 154 6.74 1.72 9.34
C ALA A 154 7.89 1.82 8.33
N ALA A 155 7.53 2.12 7.08
CA ALA A 155 8.48 2.42 6.02
C ALA A 155 8.61 3.94 5.84
N ILE A 156 9.85 4.43 5.87
CA ILE A 156 10.21 5.82 5.62
C ILE A 156 10.83 5.89 4.23
N GLU A 157 10.15 6.58 3.31
CA GLU A 157 10.65 6.79 1.95
C GLU A 157 11.44 8.12 1.92
N ALA A 158 12.75 8.10 1.66
CA ALA A 158 13.68 6.97 1.73
C ALA A 158 14.54 7.05 2.99
N GLY A 159 14.79 5.91 3.65
CA GLY A 159 15.77 5.87 4.73
C GLY A 159 15.73 4.64 5.64
N ALA A 160 14.56 4.06 5.89
CA ALA A 160 14.44 2.93 6.80
C ALA A 160 13.11 2.18 6.69
N LEU A 161 13.17 0.86 6.91
CA LEU A 161 12.05 0.08 7.40
C LEU A 161 12.32 -0.23 8.88
N VAL A 162 11.42 0.21 9.76
CA VAL A 162 11.55 0.11 11.23
C VAL A 162 10.36 -0.64 11.81
N ARG A 163 10.51 -1.17 13.03
CA ARG A 163 9.42 -1.87 13.71
C ARG A 163 9.27 -1.43 15.16
N SER A 164 8.05 -1.52 15.66
CA SER A 164 7.72 -1.42 17.07
C SER A 164 7.10 -2.72 17.52
N LEU A 165 7.25 -3.06 18.81
CA LEU A 165 6.66 -4.23 19.46
C LEU A 165 5.64 -3.83 20.55
N ASP A 166 5.35 -2.55 20.68
CA ASP A 166 4.54 -1.96 21.75
C ASP A 166 3.60 -0.86 21.22
N TYR A 167 2.96 -1.13 20.09
CA TYR A 167 1.94 -0.29 19.44
C TYR A 167 2.48 1.05 18.90
N GLY A 168 3.80 1.17 18.74
CA GLY A 168 4.47 2.37 18.26
C GLY A 168 5.02 3.28 19.38
N GLN A 169 5.01 2.82 20.64
CA GLN A 169 5.55 3.60 21.77
C GLN A 169 7.08 3.65 21.75
N THR A 170 7.74 2.55 21.39
CA THR A 170 9.18 2.46 21.13
C THR A 170 9.45 1.80 19.79
N TRP A 171 10.63 2.06 19.23
CA TRP A 171 10.99 1.62 17.89
C TRP A 171 12.39 1.00 17.86
N GLU A 172 12.52 -0.07 17.08
CA GLU A 172 13.77 -0.68 16.67
C GLU A 172 14.15 -0.14 15.29
N ASP A 173 15.37 0.38 15.17
CA ASP A 173 15.90 0.95 13.93
C ASP A 173 16.15 -0.13 12.86
N ARG A 174 16.53 0.30 11.65
CA ARG A 174 16.85 -0.57 10.52
C ARG A 174 17.92 -1.62 10.87
N THR A 175 17.71 -2.83 10.36
CA THR A 175 18.67 -3.94 10.48
C THR A 175 19.65 -3.97 9.30
N PRO A 176 20.85 -4.57 9.47
CA PRO A 176 21.80 -4.72 8.38
C PRO A 176 21.17 -5.42 7.17
N ASN A 177 21.42 -4.88 5.97
CA ASN A 177 20.86 -5.38 4.71
C ASN A 177 19.33 -5.34 4.61
N GLY A 178 18.62 -4.67 5.54
CA GLY A 178 17.20 -4.36 5.39
C GLY A 178 16.94 -3.34 4.27
N PRO A 179 15.71 -3.28 3.75
CA PRO A 179 15.34 -2.31 2.73
C PRO A 179 15.35 -0.89 3.30
N LEU A 180 15.76 0.09 2.48
CA LEU A 180 15.79 1.50 2.86
C LEU A 180 14.64 2.29 2.24
N ASP A 181 14.15 1.84 1.09
CA ASP A 181 13.11 2.51 0.31
C ASP A 181 11.90 1.58 0.07
N THR A 182 11.32 1.04 1.15
CA THR A 182 10.13 0.18 1.05
C THR A 182 8.91 0.99 0.61
N HIS A 183 8.33 0.65 -0.54
CA HIS A 183 7.10 1.27 -1.04
C HIS A 183 5.85 0.56 -0.53
N THR A 184 5.90 -0.76 -0.45
CA THR A 184 4.81 -1.58 0.09
C THR A 184 5.39 -2.77 0.88
N LEU A 185 4.83 -3.06 2.05
CA LEU A 185 5.18 -4.21 2.88
C LEU A 185 3.97 -5.15 3.03
N ALA A 186 4.16 -6.44 2.81
CA ALA A 186 3.14 -7.47 2.99
C ALA A 186 3.50 -8.45 4.12
N LEU A 187 2.50 -8.78 4.95
CA LEU A 187 2.60 -9.70 6.09
C LEU A 187 1.62 -10.87 5.88
N PRO A 188 2.07 -12.01 5.33
CA PRO A 188 1.17 -13.12 5.01
C PRO A 188 0.62 -13.80 6.27
N GLN A 189 -0.71 -13.89 6.40
CA GLN A 189 -1.35 -14.48 7.59
C GLN A 189 -1.00 -15.96 7.82
N LEU A 190 -0.74 -16.71 6.76
CA LEU A 190 -0.36 -18.13 6.83
C LEU A 190 1.14 -18.38 7.01
N ALA A 191 1.95 -17.33 7.10
CA ALA A 191 3.38 -17.43 7.39
C ALA A 191 3.77 -16.41 8.47
N PRO A 192 3.53 -16.71 9.76
CA PRO A 192 3.87 -15.82 10.85
C PRO A 192 5.33 -15.37 10.81
N ASN A 193 5.59 -14.10 11.09
CA ASN A 193 6.90 -13.44 11.02
C ASN A 193 7.50 -13.31 9.61
N ARG A 194 6.82 -13.77 8.56
CA ARG A 194 7.28 -13.51 7.20
C ARG A 194 6.92 -12.11 6.76
N LEU A 195 7.88 -11.42 6.16
CA LEU A 195 7.71 -10.11 5.55
C LEU A 195 8.15 -10.17 4.09
N TYR A 196 7.40 -9.53 3.21
CA TYR A 196 7.85 -9.22 1.86
C TYR A 196 7.80 -7.71 1.63
N SER A 197 8.92 -7.15 1.17
CA SER A 197 9.04 -5.74 0.81
C SER A 197 9.24 -5.61 -0.70
N ALA A 198 8.40 -4.79 -1.32
CA ALA A 198 8.66 -4.17 -2.61
C ALA A 198 9.30 -2.80 -2.36
N SER A 199 10.52 -2.61 -2.83
CA SER A 199 11.33 -1.43 -2.59
C SER A 199 11.87 -0.78 -3.88
N GLY A 200 12.11 0.52 -3.78
CA GLY A 200 12.81 1.30 -4.79
C GLY A 200 14.33 1.16 -4.74
N ASP A 201 14.88 0.49 -3.72
CA ASP A 201 16.33 0.30 -3.52
C ASP A 201 17.02 -0.26 -4.78
N GLY A 202 16.32 -1.09 -5.55
CA GLY A 202 16.87 -1.73 -6.73
C GLY A 202 17.11 -0.79 -7.92
N SER A 203 16.62 0.45 -7.87
CA SER A 203 17.00 1.51 -8.82
C SER A 203 18.48 1.88 -8.69
N ASP A 204 18.99 1.95 -7.45
CA ASP A 204 20.38 2.29 -7.17
C ASP A 204 21.26 1.04 -7.02
N GLN A 205 20.69 -0.06 -6.53
CA GLN A 205 21.40 -1.31 -6.26
C GLN A 205 20.66 -2.51 -6.87
N PRO A 206 20.90 -2.85 -8.15
CA PRO A 206 20.21 -3.95 -8.81
C PRO A 206 20.18 -5.23 -7.96
N GLY A 207 18.99 -5.83 -7.86
CA GLY A 207 18.77 -7.01 -7.03
C GLY A 207 18.41 -6.73 -5.57
N THR A 208 18.16 -5.48 -5.16
CA THR A 208 17.63 -5.15 -3.81
C THR A 208 16.15 -4.77 -3.79
N GLY A 209 15.47 -4.71 -4.95
CA GLY A 209 14.08 -4.27 -5.03
C GLY A 209 13.05 -5.19 -4.34
N PHE A 210 13.20 -6.51 -4.43
CA PHE A 210 12.42 -7.44 -3.60
C PHE A 210 13.29 -7.93 -2.45
N VAL A 211 12.76 -7.83 -1.24
CA VAL A 211 13.44 -8.29 -0.02
C VAL A 211 12.46 -9.07 0.85
N GLN A 212 12.93 -10.19 1.39
CA GLN A 212 12.15 -11.07 2.25
C GLN A 212 12.82 -11.22 3.62
N SER A 213 12.00 -11.31 4.66
CA SER A 213 12.40 -11.77 6.00
C SER A 213 11.50 -12.92 6.44
N ASP A 214 12.04 -13.90 7.15
CA ASP A 214 11.28 -14.99 7.77
C ASP A 214 11.26 -14.86 9.32
N ASN A 215 11.81 -13.77 9.85
CA ASN A 215 11.96 -13.51 11.29
C ASN A 215 11.62 -12.06 11.64
N ALA A 216 10.50 -11.57 11.10
CA ALA A 216 9.90 -10.29 11.43
C ALA A 216 10.84 -9.08 11.26
N GLY A 217 11.74 -9.15 10.26
CA GLY A 217 12.63 -8.06 9.90
C GLY A 217 13.99 -8.06 10.60
N GLU A 218 14.30 -9.09 11.40
CA GLU A 218 15.63 -9.22 12.03
C GLU A 218 16.73 -9.49 10.99
N THR A 219 16.43 -10.34 10.00
CA THR A 219 17.34 -10.64 8.88
C THR A 219 16.61 -10.67 7.56
N TRP A 220 17.35 -10.39 6.48
CA TRP A 220 16.80 -10.17 5.14
C TRP A 220 17.57 -10.92 4.07
N PHE A 221 16.85 -11.46 3.08
CA PHE A 221 17.39 -12.12 1.90
C PHE A 221 16.62 -11.77 0.62
N ARG A 222 17.20 -12.08 -0.55
CA ARG A 222 16.80 -11.51 -1.86
C ARG A 222 16.58 -12.61 -2.91
N PRO A 223 15.45 -13.32 -2.88
CA PRO A 223 15.10 -14.36 -3.85
C PRO A 223 14.60 -13.74 -5.17
N ASN A 224 15.52 -13.11 -5.92
CA ASN A 224 15.21 -12.23 -7.05
C ASN A 224 15.40 -12.88 -8.43
N GLY A 225 15.64 -14.19 -8.47
CA GLY A 225 15.76 -14.94 -9.72
C GLY A 225 14.55 -14.71 -10.63
N GLY A 226 14.80 -14.32 -11.88
CA GLY A 226 13.75 -14.05 -12.88
C GLY A 226 13.28 -12.59 -12.97
N LEU A 227 13.68 -11.71 -12.05
CA LEU A 227 13.37 -10.27 -12.14
C LEU A 227 14.34 -9.54 -13.07
N ALA A 228 13.81 -8.97 -14.16
CA ALA A 228 14.56 -8.05 -15.03
C ALA A 228 14.33 -6.56 -14.66
N HIS A 229 13.34 -6.28 -13.83
CA HIS A 229 13.01 -4.95 -13.33
C HIS A 229 13.33 -4.90 -11.83
N HIS A 230 13.96 -3.83 -11.38
CA HIS A 230 14.52 -3.76 -10.03
C HIS A 230 13.92 -2.65 -9.15
N TYR A 231 13.14 -1.73 -9.72
CA TYR A 231 12.35 -0.77 -8.95
C TYR A 231 10.95 -1.33 -8.74
N LEU A 232 10.60 -1.71 -7.50
CA LEU A 232 9.33 -2.36 -7.20
C LEU A 232 8.42 -1.43 -6.39
N TRP A 233 7.16 -1.32 -6.79
CA TRP A 233 6.24 -0.34 -6.20
C TRP A 233 5.20 -0.95 -5.26
N SER A 234 4.55 -2.04 -5.68
CA SER A 234 3.46 -2.66 -4.94
C SER A 234 3.61 -4.18 -4.90
N ILE A 235 3.13 -4.78 -3.82
CA ILE A 235 3.14 -6.22 -3.59
C ILE A 235 1.79 -6.68 -3.04
N ALA A 236 1.30 -7.82 -3.52
CA ALA A 236 0.15 -8.53 -2.98
C ALA A 236 0.49 -10.01 -2.80
N VAL A 237 -0.06 -10.63 -1.76
CA VAL A 237 0.20 -12.03 -1.41
C VAL A 237 -1.13 -12.78 -1.34
N ASP A 238 -1.15 -13.99 -1.88
CA ASP A 238 -2.35 -14.83 -1.81
C ASP A 238 -2.65 -15.21 -0.34
N PRO A 239 -3.87 -14.94 0.16
CA PRO A 239 -4.22 -15.30 1.54
C PRO A 239 -4.25 -16.81 1.78
N GLY A 240 -4.45 -17.63 0.72
CA GLY A 240 -4.43 -19.08 0.83
C GLY A 240 -3.05 -19.71 0.59
N ASN A 241 -2.06 -18.94 0.12
CA ASN A 241 -0.71 -19.45 -0.11
C ASN A 241 0.35 -18.33 -0.02
N PRO A 242 1.11 -18.24 1.08
CA PRO A 242 2.08 -17.17 1.28
C PRO A 242 3.24 -17.20 0.28
N GLU A 243 3.42 -18.27 -0.50
CA GLU A 243 4.43 -18.37 -1.55
C GLU A 243 3.96 -17.78 -2.89
N THR A 244 2.66 -17.57 -3.08
CA THR A 244 2.08 -16.94 -4.27
C THR A 244 2.07 -15.43 -4.05
N VAL A 245 2.92 -14.73 -4.80
CA VAL A 245 3.16 -13.29 -4.67
C VAL A 245 3.09 -12.64 -6.03
N VAL A 246 2.45 -11.47 -6.09
CA VAL A 246 2.39 -10.61 -7.27
C VAL A 246 3.03 -9.27 -6.92
N ILE A 247 3.86 -8.74 -7.80
CA ILE A 247 4.52 -7.43 -7.64
C ILE A 247 4.39 -6.58 -8.89
N SER A 248 4.34 -5.27 -8.71
CA SER A 248 4.50 -4.30 -9.80
C SER A 248 5.93 -3.77 -9.82
N ALA A 249 6.49 -3.66 -11.03
CA ALA A 249 7.91 -3.38 -11.23
C ALA A 249 8.15 -2.47 -12.44
N ALA A 250 9.21 -1.67 -12.38
CA ALA A 250 9.70 -0.86 -13.49
C ALA A 250 11.24 -0.87 -13.52
N HIS A 251 11.80 -0.31 -14.60
CA HIS A 251 13.26 -0.11 -14.68
C HIS A 251 13.78 0.95 -13.71
N GLY A 252 12.92 1.89 -13.30
CA GLY A 252 13.26 2.95 -12.36
C GLY A 252 12.05 3.83 -12.04
N PRO A 253 12.20 4.79 -11.12
CA PRO A 253 11.12 5.67 -10.68
C PRO A 253 10.53 6.51 -11.82
N GLN A 254 11.36 6.90 -12.78
CA GLN A 254 10.92 7.66 -13.95
C GLN A 254 9.92 6.84 -14.81
N GLN A 255 10.21 5.56 -15.09
CA GLN A 255 9.30 4.70 -15.84
C GLN A 255 8.05 4.32 -15.04
N ALA A 256 8.18 4.17 -13.71
CA ALA A 256 7.07 3.82 -12.84
C ALA A 256 6.01 4.94 -12.77
N HIS A 257 6.44 6.22 -12.74
CA HIS A 257 5.59 7.33 -12.27
C HIS A 257 5.40 8.47 -13.27
N ASN A 258 6.19 8.54 -14.34
CA ASN A 258 6.11 9.63 -15.31
C ASN A 258 5.05 9.37 -16.39
N LEU A 259 4.09 10.28 -16.55
CA LEU A 259 2.97 10.15 -17.48
C LEU A 259 3.34 10.21 -18.98
N PHE A 260 4.52 10.71 -19.34
CA PHE A 260 4.90 10.91 -20.74
C PHE A 260 5.49 9.65 -21.39
N THR A 261 6.28 8.89 -20.63
CA THR A 261 6.94 7.66 -21.08
C THR A 261 6.88 6.57 -20.00
N PRO A 262 5.68 6.21 -19.50
CA PRO A 262 5.57 5.21 -18.46
C PRO A 262 5.84 3.81 -19.02
N GLU A 263 6.52 2.98 -18.23
CA GLU A 263 6.78 1.59 -18.56
C GLU A 263 6.89 0.76 -17.28
N ALA A 264 5.87 -0.03 -17.01
CA ALA A 264 5.81 -0.90 -15.85
C ALA A 264 5.19 -2.23 -16.22
N VAL A 265 5.51 -3.25 -15.43
CA VAL A 265 5.05 -4.63 -15.61
C VAL A 265 4.59 -5.22 -14.28
N ILE A 266 3.91 -6.36 -14.37
CA ILE A 266 3.59 -7.21 -13.23
C ILE A 266 4.42 -8.48 -13.32
N TYR A 267 4.97 -8.90 -12.18
CA TYR A 267 5.58 -10.22 -12.01
C TYR A 267 4.79 -11.04 -11.02
N ARG A 268 4.85 -12.36 -11.19
CA ARG A 268 4.33 -13.35 -10.25
C ARG A 268 5.43 -14.31 -9.84
N ARG A 269 5.36 -14.79 -8.60
CA ARG A 269 6.12 -15.93 -8.08
C ARG A 269 5.22 -16.87 -7.32
N SER A 270 5.48 -18.17 -7.41
CA SER A 270 4.90 -19.22 -6.57
C SER A 270 5.99 -20.09 -5.94
N SER A 271 5.60 -21.01 -5.04
CA SER A 271 6.54 -21.88 -4.31
C SER A 271 7.55 -22.57 -5.23
N GLY A 272 8.85 -22.45 -4.90
CA GLY A 272 9.94 -23.09 -5.64
C GLY A 272 10.23 -22.54 -7.03
N SER A 273 9.52 -21.48 -7.47
CA SER A 273 9.69 -20.88 -8.80
C SER A 273 10.47 -19.56 -8.77
N SER A 274 11.09 -19.22 -9.90
CA SER A 274 11.59 -17.87 -10.15
C SER A 274 10.44 -16.92 -10.49
N TRP A 275 10.68 -15.62 -10.35
CA TRP A 275 9.76 -14.61 -10.84
C TRP A 275 9.56 -14.74 -12.35
N HIS A 276 8.33 -14.58 -12.80
CA HIS A 276 7.97 -14.53 -14.22
C HIS A 276 7.08 -13.32 -14.46
N MET A 277 7.34 -12.63 -15.56
CA MET A 277 6.52 -11.50 -15.99
C MET A 277 5.16 -12.04 -16.45
N VAL A 278 4.09 -11.37 -16.04
CA VAL A 278 2.72 -11.70 -16.44
C VAL A 278 2.19 -10.57 -17.31
N SER A 279 1.64 -10.92 -18.47
CA SER A 279 1.08 -9.96 -19.43
C SER A 279 -0.29 -10.35 -19.96
N ASP A 280 -0.77 -11.56 -19.68
CA ASP A 280 -2.04 -12.03 -20.24
C ASP A 280 -3.20 -11.23 -19.66
N GLY A 281 -3.99 -10.62 -20.55
CA GLY A 281 -5.11 -9.73 -20.24
C GLY A 281 -4.75 -8.38 -19.59
N LEU A 282 -3.47 -8.06 -19.43
CA LEU A 282 -2.98 -6.74 -19.00
C LEU A 282 -2.68 -5.82 -20.19
N PRO A 283 -2.71 -4.49 -20.01
CA PRO A 283 -2.25 -3.55 -21.02
C PRO A 283 -0.74 -3.73 -21.30
N PRO A 284 -0.25 -3.30 -22.47
CA PRO A 284 1.18 -3.33 -22.78
C PRO A 284 2.02 -2.59 -21.72
N ALA A 285 3.24 -3.08 -21.48
CA ALA A 285 4.15 -2.48 -20.51
C ALA A 285 4.41 -1.00 -20.81
N ARG A 286 4.77 -0.69 -22.06
CA ARG A 286 4.93 0.69 -22.53
C ARG A 286 3.56 1.37 -22.55
N GLY A 287 3.46 2.50 -21.87
CA GLY A 287 2.21 3.22 -21.67
C GLY A 287 1.52 2.89 -20.35
N SER A 288 2.07 1.98 -19.53
CA SER A 288 1.51 1.61 -18.23
C SER A 288 2.38 2.14 -17.09
N LEU A 289 1.74 2.85 -16.16
CA LEU A 289 2.31 3.26 -14.88
C LEU A 289 2.37 2.05 -13.94
N ALA A 290 3.20 2.15 -12.90
CA ALA A 290 3.24 1.13 -11.86
C ALA A 290 1.85 0.89 -11.27
N SER A 291 1.46 -0.39 -11.21
CA SER A 291 0.16 -0.76 -10.66
C SER A 291 0.22 -0.83 -9.14
N VAL A 292 -0.84 -0.39 -8.47
CA VAL A 292 -1.07 -0.72 -7.06
C VAL A 292 -1.85 -2.03 -7.01
N LEU A 293 -1.44 -2.92 -6.11
CA LEU A 293 -1.91 -4.31 -6.03
C LEU A 293 -2.56 -4.58 -4.69
N THR A 294 -3.55 -5.46 -4.69
CA THR A 294 -4.12 -6.03 -3.46
C THR A 294 -4.67 -7.43 -3.73
N SER A 295 -4.79 -8.25 -2.70
CA SER A 295 -5.41 -9.58 -2.74
C SER A 295 -6.80 -9.54 -2.12
N HIS A 296 -7.70 -10.42 -2.56
CA HIS A 296 -8.99 -10.57 -1.88
C HIS A 296 -8.82 -11.40 -0.60
N GLU A 297 -8.99 -10.80 0.57
CA GLU A 297 -8.67 -11.45 1.86
C GLU A 297 -9.38 -12.80 2.09
N ALA A 298 -10.60 -12.97 1.56
CA ALA A 298 -11.40 -14.17 1.74
C ALA A 298 -11.39 -15.15 0.54
N GLU A 299 -10.75 -14.79 -0.59
CA GLU A 299 -10.76 -15.62 -1.81
C GLU A 299 -9.32 -15.90 -2.27
N PRO A 300 -8.75 -17.05 -1.91
CA PRO A 300 -7.44 -17.48 -2.40
C PRO A 300 -7.34 -17.42 -3.93
N GLY A 301 -6.18 -17.00 -4.42
CA GLY A 301 -5.89 -16.85 -5.84
C GLY A 301 -6.52 -15.63 -6.51
N VAL A 302 -7.25 -14.77 -5.79
CA VAL A 302 -7.86 -13.56 -6.35
C VAL A 302 -7.02 -12.32 -6.04
N PHE A 303 -6.64 -11.60 -7.09
CA PHE A 303 -5.86 -10.36 -7.01
C PHE A 303 -6.51 -9.23 -7.79
N TYR A 304 -6.20 -8.00 -7.40
CA TYR A 304 -6.61 -6.79 -8.09
C TYR A 304 -5.39 -5.92 -8.38
N ALA A 305 -5.41 -5.24 -9.52
CA ALA A 305 -4.41 -4.27 -9.93
C ALA A 305 -5.11 -3.00 -10.42
N ALA A 306 -4.66 -1.83 -9.98
CA ALA A 306 -5.11 -0.55 -10.54
C ALA A 306 -3.94 0.25 -11.10
N ASN A 307 -4.13 0.83 -12.28
CA ASN A 307 -3.17 1.73 -12.93
C ASN A 307 -3.90 2.74 -13.84
N ASN A 308 -3.15 3.41 -14.72
CA ASN A 308 -3.68 4.43 -15.64
C ASN A 308 -4.63 3.91 -16.74
N HIS A 309 -4.88 2.61 -16.80
CA HIS A 309 -5.84 1.97 -17.71
C HIS A 309 -7.12 1.49 -17.00
N GLY A 310 -7.22 1.66 -15.69
CA GLY A 310 -8.37 1.25 -14.88
C GLY A 310 -8.01 0.17 -13.85
N VAL A 311 -8.97 -0.71 -13.56
CA VAL A 311 -8.84 -1.78 -12.57
C VAL A 311 -8.96 -3.14 -13.24
N PHE A 312 -8.05 -4.04 -12.88
CA PHE A 312 -7.95 -5.39 -13.39
C PHE A 312 -8.09 -6.39 -12.25
N ARG A 313 -8.61 -7.58 -12.55
CA ARG A 313 -8.78 -8.68 -11.60
C ARG A 313 -8.15 -9.95 -12.16
N SER A 314 -7.53 -10.72 -11.30
CA SER A 314 -7.11 -12.10 -11.58
C SER A 314 -7.86 -13.04 -10.64
N THR A 315 -8.19 -14.23 -11.14
CA THR A 315 -8.84 -15.32 -10.36
C THR A 315 -8.07 -16.62 -10.38
N ASP A 316 -6.93 -16.64 -11.05
CA ASP A 316 -6.08 -17.80 -11.27
C ASP A 316 -4.70 -17.61 -10.62
N SER A 317 -4.71 -17.00 -9.44
CA SER A 317 -3.52 -16.71 -8.65
C SER A 317 -2.55 -15.72 -9.31
N GLY A 318 -3.03 -14.80 -10.15
CA GLY A 318 -2.22 -13.78 -10.81
C GLY A 318 -1.59 -14.24 -12.12
N LEU A 319 -2.04 -15.36 -12.72
CA LEU A 319 -1.49 -15.89 -13.98
C LEU A 319 -2.07 -15.17 -15.20
N SER A 320 -3.35 -14.81 -15.16
CA SER A 320 -4.03 -13.99 -16.16
C SER A 320 -4.93 -12.95 -15.50
N TRP A 321 -5.26 -11.90 -16.25
CA TRP A 321 -6.02 -10.76 -15.75
C TRP A 321 -7.19 -10.43 -16.68
N GLU A 322 -8.21 -9.80 -16.14
CA GLU A 322 -9.30 -9.22 -16.89
C GLU A 322 -9.55 -7.78 -16.42
N ALA A 323 -9.81 -6.87 -17.35
CA ALA A 323 -10.27 -5.54 -16.99
C ALA A 323 -11.67 -5.63 -16.39
N LEU A 324 -11.88 -5.03 -15.21
CA LEU A 324 -13.21 -5.00 -14.62
C LEU A 324 -14.12 -4.06 -15.42
N PRO A 325 -15.35 -4.49 -15.77
CA PRO A 325 -16.28 -3.70 -16.58
C PRO A 325 -16.99 -2.63 -15.73
N ILE A 326 -16.22 -1.81 -15.00
CA ILE A 326 -16.74 -0.70 -14.21
C ILE A 326 -17.19 0.40 -15.21
N PRO A 327 -18.42 0.92 -15.10
CA PRO A 327 -18.94 1.93 -16.03
C PRO A 327 -18.36 3.31 -15.72
N TRP A 328 -17.09 3.50 -16.05
CA TRP A 328 -16.40 4.76 -15.85
C TRP A 328 -17.10 5.90 -16.62
N PRO A 329 -17.41 7.04 -15.98
CA PRO A 329 -17.95 8.20 -16.66
C PRO A 329 -17.08 8.63 -17.85
N ALA A 330 -17.70 9.13 -18.91
CA ALA A 330 -16.98 9.64 -20.07
C ALA A 330 -15.98 10.73 -19.64
N GLY A 331 -14.74 10.65 -20.12
CA GLY A 331 -13.66 11.56 -19.74
C GLY A 331 -12.98 11.25 -18.40
N THR A 332 -13.25 10.08 -17.79
CA THR A 332 -12.46 9.61 -16.64
C THR A 332 -10.98 9.51 -17.04
N HIS A 333 -10.12 10.20 -16.31
CA HIS A 333 -8.68 10.10 -16.45
C HIS A 333 -8.13 9.43 -15.20
N PHE A 334 -7.67 8.19 -15.35
CA PHE A 334 -7.13 7.41 -14.23
C PHE A 334 -5.84 8.02 -13.69
N GLY A 335 -4.96 8.56 -14.54
CA GLY A 335 -3.66 9.06 -14.07
C GLY A 335 -2.90 7.97 -13.29
N ARG A 336 -2.15 8.34 -12.26
CA ARG A 336 -1.60 7.36 -11.32
C ARG A 336 -2.69 6.84 -10.39
N ALA A 337 -2.63 5.54 -10.10
CA ALA A 337 -3.34 4.93 -8.99
C ALA A 337 -2.39 4.88 -7.78
N HIS A 338 -2.84 5.39 -6.64
CA HIS A 338 -2.05 5.53 -5.42
C HIS A 338 -2.38 4.47 -4.38
N ALA A 339 -3.64 4.02 -4.34
CA ALA A 339 -4.08 2.95 -3.47
C ALA A 339 -5.30 2.22 -4.06
N ILE A 340 -5.42 0.94 -3.74
CA ILE A 340 -6.61 0.13 -3.99
C ILE A 340 -6.93 -0.70 -2.73
N VAL A 341 -8.20 -0.70 -2.33
CA VAL A 341 -8.71 -1.55 -1.23
C VAL A 341 -9.96 -2.26 -1.73
N VAL A 342 -10.03 -3.57 -1.44
CA VAL A 342 -11.19 -4.40 -1.75
C VAL A 342 -11.84 -4.81 -0.44
N VAL A 343 -13.12 -4.50 -0.29
CA VAL A 343 -13.94 -4.99 0.83
C VAL A 343 -14.81 -6.12 0.31
N PRO A 344 -14.62 -7.36 0.82
CA PRO A 344 -15.41 -8.52 0.42
C PRO A 344 -16.87 -8.39 0.84
N GLU A 345 -17.72 -9.29 0.33
CA GLU A 345 -19.15 -9.32 0.63
C GLU A 345 -19.50 -9.58 2.09
#